data_AF-A0A099KGP0-F1
#
_entry.id   AF-A0A099KGP0-F1
#
_cell.length_a   1.000
_cell.length_b   1.000
_cell.length_c   1.000
_cell.angle_alpha   90.00
_cell.angle_beta   90.00
_cell.angle_gamma   90.00
#
_symmetry.space_group_name_H-M   'P 1'
#
loop_
_entity.id
_entity.type
_entity.pdbx_description
1 polymer ?
#
loop_
_entity_poly.entity_id
_entity_poly.type
_entity_poly.pdbx_seq_one_letter_code
_entity_poly.pdbx_strand_id
1 'polypeptide(L)'
;MDTKLRTLLAMSVLLPGIAQVSAVQAGSEVSDDVVAQQRMMLAKNTAGKGYGPQSPRDIDTIAGSNKRLFGAAAEYRAMNLCNIHFHKNAEHKGGEFTQYAGNGDGHGYQSGFEYSGKLMAAELKSTGKGVCPSKHGALTPGDTIEVHYVHSSAQVKPGPTLNSCMNDAIGNPQLRVETQVFVLVNDSNALDFTTLTEHGEKNGLHQAVNIPGNTGTPVQYAGSTTGPGYNESGSPFQVSWSVRPRVAKVNVDTVGQWCEGNVFKEDHAHGVRNLVINPELLSAK
;
A
#
# COMPACT_ATOMS: atom_id res chain seq x y z
N MET A 1 57.67 12.19 -62.08
CA MET A 1 58.63 11.83 -61.03
C MET A 1 58.46 12.87 -59.93
N ASP A 2 57.93 12.64 -58.74
CA ASP A 2 57.46 11.42 -58.10
C ASP A 2 56.35 11.74 -57.09
N THR A 3 55.55 10.70 -56.91
CA THR A 3 54.30 10.54 -56.19
C THR A 3 54.41 10.86 -54.69
N LYS A 4 53.47 11.64 -54.13
CA LYS A 4 53.19 11.62 -52.68
C LYS A 4 51.81 11.01 -52.45
N LEU A 5 51.85 9.71 -52.17
CA LEU A 5 50.74 8.89 -51.70
C LEU A 5 50.27 9.41 -50.33
N ARG A 6 49.04 9.92 -50.23
CA ARG A 6 48.40 10.26 -48.96
C ARG A 6 47.44 9.13 -48.58
N THR A 7 47.87 8.27 -47.67
CA THR A 7 47.07 7.22 -47.07
C THR A 7 46.01 7.85 -46.16
N LEU A 8 44.72 7.75 -46.50
CA LEU A 8 43.63 8.05 -45.57
C LEU A 8 43.41 6.84 -44.67
N LEU A 9 43.65 7.00 -43.37
CA LEU A 9 43.27 6.04 -42.34
C LEU A 9 41.83 6.38 -41.90
N ALA A 10 40.85 5.54 -42.26
CA ALA A 10 39.49 5.66 -41.76
C ALA A 10 39.44 5.06 -40.34
N MET A 11 39.33 5.91 -39.31
CA MET A 11 39.04 5.48 -37.94
C MET A 11 37.53 5.24 -37.81
N SER A 12 37.12 3.97 -37.81
CA SER A 12 35.80 3.52 -37.41
C SER A 12 35.68 3.59 -35.89
N VAL A 13 35.02 4.65 -35.39
CA VAL A 13 34.63 4.77 -33.98
C VAL A 13 33.35 3.94 -33.77
N LEU A 14 33.49 2.72 -33.25
CA LEU A 14 32.36 2.01 -32.64
C LEU A 14 31.98 2.73 -31.34
N LEU A 15 30.81 3.36 -31.31
CA LEU A 15 30.19 3.78 -30.05
C LEU A 15 29.53 2.55 -29.39
N PRO A 16 29.96 2.12 -28.20
CA PRO A 16 29.18 1.17 -27.43
C PRO A 16 27.91 1.88 -26.94
N GLY A 17 26.75 1.35 -27.33
CA GLY A 17 25.46 1.78 -26.81
C GLY A 17 25.42 1.56 -25.30
N ILE A 18 25.42 2.66 -24.55
CA ILE A 18 25.18 2.63 -23.11
C ILE A 18 23.68 2.37 -22.94
N ALA A 19 23.33 1.13 -22.61
CA ALA A 19 22.02 0.84 -22.04
C ALA A 19 21.90 1.64 -20.74
N GLN A 20 21.02 2.64 -20.73
CA GLN A 20 20.68 3.36 -19.50
C GLN A 20 19.88 2.40 -18.61
N VAL A 21 20.58 1.71 -17.72
CA VAL A 21 19.95 1.12 -16.53
C VAL A 21 19.57 2.31 -15.66
N SER A 22 18.26 2.55 -15.51
CA SER A 22 17.75 3.51 -14.53
C SER A 22 18.24 3.08 -13.15
N ALA A 23 19.22 3.80 -12.61
CA ALA A 23 19.63 3.66 -11.23
C ALA A 23 18.48 4.12 -10.34
N VAL A 24 17.75 3.15 -9.78
CA VAL A 24 16.95 3.39 -8.57
C VAL A 24 17.91 3.90 -7.52
N GLN A 25 17.63 5.06 -6.93
CA GLN A 25 18.38 5.56 -5.80
C GLN A 25 18.10 4.64 -4.60
N ALA A 26 18.79 3.50 -4.56
CA ALA A 26 18.67 2.52 -3.51
C ALA A 26 19.20 3.14 -2.22
N GLY A 27 18.30 3.53 -1.31
CA GLY A 27 18.65 3.47 0.10
C GLY A 27 19.08 2.04 0.38
N SER A 28 20.20 1.85 1.08
CA SER A 28 20.69 0.50 1.39
C SER A 28 19.61 -0.27 2.13
N GLU A 29 19.17 -1.39 1.56
CA GLU A 29 18.25 -2.30 2.21
C GLU A 29 18.79 -2.69 3.60
N VAL A 30 17.95 -2.59 4.63
CA VAL A 30 18.35 -2.97 5.99
C VAL A 30 18.42 -4.48 6.13
N SER A 31 19.27 -4.97 7.04
CA SER A 31 19.41 -6.42 7.27
C SER A 31 18.17 -7.01 7.94
N ASP A 32 18.02 -8.33 7.83
CA ASP A 32 16.97 -9.08 8.51
C ASP A 32 16.99 -8.85 10.04
N ASP A 33 18.18 -8.63 10.62
CA ASP A 33 18.34 -8.33 12.04
C ASP A 33 17.61 -7.04 12.45
N VAL A 34 17.57 -6.02 11.58
CA VAL A 34 16.83 -4.78 11.87
C VAL A 34 15.33 -5.06 11.95
N VAL A 35 14.78 -5.79 10.98
CA VAL A 35 13.36 -6.17 10.96
C VAL A 35 13.01 -7.08 12.14
N ALA A 36 13.89 -8.02 12.49
CA ALA A 36 13.75 -8.89 13.65
C ALA A 36 13.74 -8.08 14.96
N GLN A 37 14.66 -7.14 15.12
CA GLN A 37 14.71 -6.24 16.27
C GLN A 37 13.43 -5.40 16.37
N GLN A 38 12.94 -4.86 15.26
CA GLN A 38 11.69 -4.09 15.24
C GLN A 38 10.49 -4.92 15.70
N ARG A 39 10.39 -6.17 15.25
CA ARG A 39 9.34 -7.12 15.69
C ARG A 39 9.48 -7.47 17.18
N MET A 40 10.71 -7.66 17.67
CA MET A 40 10.97 -7.87 19.10
C MET A 40 10.56 -6.65 19.93
N MET A 41 10.89 -5.45 19.46
CA MET A 41 10.52 -4.19 20.10
C MET A 41 9.01 -4.00 20.12
N LEU A 42 8.30 -4.32 19.04
CA LEU A 42 6.84 -4.33 19.02
C LEU A 42 6.26 -5.23 20.10
N ALA A 43 6.73 -6.48 20.19
CA ALA A 43 6.27 -7.43 21.21
C ALA A 43 6.54 -6.89 22.63
N LYS A 44 7.74 -6.40 22.89
CA LYS A 44 8.12 -5.80 24.17
C LYS A 44 7.27 -4.57 24.51
N ASN A 45 7.04 -3.71 23.53
CA ASN A 45 6.33 -2.45 23.73
C ASN A 45 4.81 -2.63 23.84
N THR A 46 4.27 -3.81 23.55
CA THR A 46 2.85 -4.14 23.67
C THR A 46 2.53 -5.09 24.82
N ALA A 47 3.51 -5.88 25.26
CA ALA A 47 3.37 -6.85 26.34
C ALA A 47 2.76 -6.23 27.62
N GLY A 48 1.68 -6.86 28.12
CA GLY A 48 0.99 -6.45 29.34
C GLY A 48 0.20 -5.14 29.26
N LYS A 49 0.22 -4.41 28.14
CA LYS A 49 -0.43 -3.08 28.03
C LYS A 49 -1.88 -3.12 27.57
N GLY A 50 -2.39 -4.30 27.21
CA GLY A 50 -3.79 -4.48 26.81
C GLY A 50 -4.11 -4.11 25.35
N TYR A 51 -3.10 -3.99 24.49
CA TYR A 51 -3.31 -3.79 23.05
C TYR A 51 -4.11 -4.94 22.42
N GLY A 52 -5.01 -4.55 21.51
CA GLY A 52 -5.70 -5.49 20.63
C GLY A 52 -4.75 -6.20 19.65
N PRO A 53 -5.28 -7.10 18.82
CA PRO A 53 -4.58 -7.59 17.64
C PRO A 53 -4.02 -6.45 16.79
N GLN A 54 -2.85 -6.68 16.21
CA GLN A 54 -2.12 -5.73 15.38
C GLN A 54 -2.17 -6.16 13.91
N SER A 55 -1.89 -5.21 13.02
CA SER A 55 -1.86 -5.40 11.56
C SER A 55 -0.61 -4.74 10.99
N PRO A 56 -0.16 -5.11 9.77
CA PRO A 56 -0.77 -6.04 8.82
C PRO A 56 -0.43 -7.51 9.12
N ARG A 57 -1.17 -8.43 8.50
CA ARG A 57 -0.99 -9.89 8.65
C ARG A 57 -0.91 -10.61 7.31
N ASP A 58 -0.49 -11.87 7.38
CA ASP A 58 -0.76 -12.83 6.31
C ASP A 58 -2.25 -13.23 6.38
N ILE A 59 -3.00 -13.01 5.29
CA ILE A 59 -4.44 -13.26 5.19
C ILE A 59 -4.77 -14.69 4.76
N ASP A 60 -3.78 -15.47 4.30
CA ASP A 60 -3.96 -16.91 4.00
C ASP A 60 -3.91 -17.75 5.28
N THR A 61 -3.60 -17.13 6.42
CA THR A 61 -3.65 -17.73 7.75
C THR A 61 -4.48 -16.89 8.69
N ILE A 62 -5.35 -17.53 9.46
CA ILE A 62 -6.11 -16.91 10.55
C ILE A 62 -5.51 -17.20 11.94
N ALA A 63 -4.28 -17.72 12.00
CA ALA A 63 -3.64 -18.04 13.27
C ALA A 63 -3.40 -16.77 14.10
N GLY A 64 -3.73 -16.85 15.40
CA GLY A 64 -3.51 -15.79 16.37
C GLY A 64 -3.92 -16.26 17.76
N SER A 65 -3.28 -15.71 18.79
CA SER A 65 -3.53 -16.03 20.20
C SER A 65 -3.82 -14.80 21.05
N ASN A 66 -3.92 -13.61 20.43
CA ASN A 66 -4.33 -12.41 21.13
C ASN A 66 -5.77 -12.58 21.65
N LYS A 67 -5.94 -12.50 22.96
CA LYS A 67 -7.22 -12.71 23.65
C LYS A 67 -8.06 -11.43 23.77
N ARG A 68 -7.54 -10.27 23.36
CA ARG A 68 -8.27 -9.00 23.40
C ARG A 68 -9.24 -8.99 22.23
N LEU A 69 -10.52 -8.91 22.56
CA LEU A 69 -11.62 -8.87 21.61
C LEU A 69 -12.32 -7.52 21.72
N PHE A 70 -12.80 -7.01 20.59
CA PHE A 70 -13.67 -5.86 20.51
C PHE A 70 -14.81 -6.16 19.54
N GLY A 71 -15.90 -5.40 19.65
CA GLY A 71 -17.06 -5.59 18.78
C GLY A 71 -16.68 -5.29 17.33
N ALA A 72 -17.04 -6.20 16.42
CA ALA A 72 -16.90 -5.95 14.99
C ALA A 72 -17.64 -4.66 14.61
N ALA A 73 -17.00 -3.84 13.79
CA ALA A 73 -17.62 -2.65 13.22
C ALA A 73 -18.75 -3.08 12.27
N ALA A 74 -19.74 -2.21 12.12
CA ALA A 74 -20.81 -2.43 11.16
C ALA A 74 -20.26 -2.57 9.72
N GLU A 75 -21.08 -3.09 8.81
CA GLU A 75 -20.75 -3.07 7.38
C GLU A 75 -20.51 -1.64 6.90
N TYR A 76 -19.57 -1.44 5.97
CA TYR A 76 -19.09 -0.11 5.58
C TYR A 76 -20.21 0.82 5.08
N ARG A 77 -21.28 0.25 4.50
CA ARG A 77 -22.48 0.98 4.04
C ARG A 77 -23.33 1.60 5.15
N ALA A 78 -23.04 1.25 6.41
CA ALA A 78 -23.67 1.80 7.60
C ALA A 78 -22.73 2.71 8.41
N MET A 79 -21.57 3.09 7.85
CA MET A 79 -20.53 3.90 8.49
C MET A 79 -20.14 5.09 7.61
N ASN A 80 -19.51 6.13 8.15
CA ASN A 80 -19.01 7.24 7.33
C ASN A 80 -17.62 6.90 6.77
N LEU A 81 -17.45 6.94 5.45
CA LEU A 81 -16.13 7.05 4.84
C LEU A 81 -15.46 8.31 5.39
N CYS A 82 -14.28 8.14 5.97
CA CYS A 82 -13.51 9.23 6.56
C CYS A 82 -12.17 9.46 5.86
N ASN A 83 -11.59 8.42 5.25
CA ASN A 83 -10.32 8.56 4.55
C ASN A 83 -10.16 7.48 3.47
N ILE A 84 -9.47 7.82 2.38
CA ILE A 84 -8.89 6.89 1.43
C ILE A 84 -7.41 7.23 1.31
N HIS A 85 -6.55 6.23 1.50
CA HIS A 85 -5.11 6.35 1.28
C HIS A 85 -4.58 5.05 0.67
N PHE A 86 -3.32 5.07 0.23
CA PHE A 86 -2.70 3.90 -0.36
C PHE A 86 -1.21 3.80 -0.06
N HIS A 87 -0.70 2.58 -0.06
CA HIS A 87 0.69 2.25 0.18
C HIS A 87 1.36 1.77 -1.10
N LYS A 88 2.67 1.99 -1.24
CA LYS A 88 3.47 1.31 -2.27
C LYS A 88 3.80 -0.08 -1.76
N ASN A 89 3.42 -1.08 -2.55
CA ASN A 89 3.30 -2.49 -2.19
C ASN A 89 2.19 -2.77 -1.17
N ALA A 90 1.82 -4.04 -1.05
CA ALA A 90 0.86 -4.49 -0.06
C ALA A 90 1.47 -4.53 1.35
N GLU A 91 0.74 -3.98 2.31
CA GLU A 91 1.03 -4.13 3.74
C GLU A 91 0.73 -5.58 4.16
N HIS A 92 -0.40 -6.11 3.67
CA HIS A 92 -0.79 -7.49 3.88
C HIS A 92 -0.03 -8.43 2.97
N LYS A 93 0.02 -9.71 3.36
CA LYS A 93 0.48 -10.81 2.52
C LYS A 93 -0.66 -11.78 2.28
N GLY A 94 -0.79 -12.31 1.08
CA GLY A 94 -1.68 -13.45 0.82
C GLY A 94 -2.33 -13.39 -0.56
N GLY A 95 -3.06 -14.44 -0.91
CA GLY A 95 -3.70 -14.53 -2.23
C GLY A 95 -2.73 -14.29 -3.39
N GLU A 96 -2.93 -13.20 -4.12
CA GLU A 96 -2.11 -12.83 -5.28
C GLU A 96 -0.97 -11.84 -4.99
N PHE A 97 -0.72 -11.47 -3.73
CA PHE A 97 0.35 -10.56 -3.30
C PHE A 97 1.21 -11.22 -2.21
N THR A 98 2.16 -12.06 -2.65
CA THR A 98 2.99 -12.89 -1.74
C THR A 98 4.49 -12.73 -1.93
N GLN A 99 4.91 -12.05 -3.00
CA GLN A 99 6.31 -11.80 -3.30
C GLN A 99 6.84 -10.69 -2.40
N TYR A 100 7.79 -11.00 -1.52
CA TYR A 100 8.37 -9.99 -0.63
C TYR A 100 9.33 -9.09 -1.40
N ALA A 101 9.12 -7.77 -1.32
CA ALA A 101 9.92 -6.76 -2.01
C ALA A 101 11.30 -6.52 -1.35
N GLY A 102 11.54 -7.11 -0.18
CA GLY A 102 12.74 -6.88 0.64
C GLY A 102 12.45 -6.03 1.88
N ASN A 103 13.47 -5.80 2.69
CA ASN A 103 13.36 -5.07 3.96
C ASN A 103 13.31 -3.54 3.79
N GLY A 104 13.64 -3.05 2.59
CA GLY A 104 13.63 -1.63 2.28
C GLY A 104 14.49 -0.80 3.22
N ASP A 105 14.06 0.43 3.50
CA ASP A 105 14.78 1.36 4.36
C ASP A 105 14.60 1.13 5.88
N GLY A 106 13.89 0.06 6.28
CA GLY A 106 13.53 -0.20 7.66
C GLY A 106 12.45 0.72 8.25
N HIS A 107 11.96 1.69 7.47
CA HIS A 107 10.90 2.64 7.83
C HIS A 107 9.65 2.49 6.94
N GLY A 108 9.62 1.43 6.14
CA GLY A 108 8.46 0.98 5.37
C GLY A 108 8.52 1.27 3.88
N TYR A 109 9.47 2.07 3.41
CA TYR A 109 9.62 2.29 1.97
C TYR A 109 10.47 1.20 1.34
N GLN A 110 10.14 0.82 0.11
CA GLN A 110 10.81 -0.26 -0.64
C GLN A 110 10.71 -1.63 0.07
N SER A 111 9.61 -1.87 0.80
CA SER A 111 9.29 -3.14 1.45
C SER A 111 7.87 -3.59 1.11
N GLY A 112 7.33 -4.58 1.81
CA GLY A 112 5.97 -5.09 1.61
C GLY A 112 5.89 -6.22 0.58
N PHE A 113 4.68 -6.44 0.08
CA PHE A 113 4.38 -7.56 -0.82
C PHE A 113 3.90 -7.10 -2.19
N GLU A 114 4.45 -7.71 -3.22
CA GLU A 114 4.15 -7.43 -4.62
C GLU A 114 3.18 -8.45 -5.18
N TYR A 115 2.38 -8.00 -6.15
CA TYR A 115 1.59 -8.85 -7.01
C TYR A 115 2.47 -9.94 -7.64
N SER A 116 2.09 -11.18 -7.43
CA SER A 116 2.87 -12.37 -7.81
C SER A 116 2.49 -12.93 -9.19
N GLY A 117 1.53 -12.30 -9.88
CA GLY A 117 1.12 -12.72 -11.22
C GLY A 117 1.98 -12.12 -12.34
N LYS A 118 1.52 -12.29 -13.58
CA LYS A 118 2.26 -11.85 -14.78
C LYS A 118 1.60 -10.64 -15.42
N LEU A 119 2.44 -9.75 -15.95
CA LEU A 119 2.06 -8.60 -16.76
C LEU A 119 2.66 -8.74 -18.16
N MET A 120 1.96 -8.19 -19.14
CA MET A 120 2.44 -8.13 -20.51
C MET A 120 3.47 -7.01 -20.66
N ALA A 121 4.39 -7.15 -21.62
CA ALA A 121 5.38 -6.11 -21.89
C ALA A 121 4.75 -4.75 -22.28
N ALA A 122 3.57 -4.77 -22.89
CA ALA A 122 2.82 -3.55 -23.20
C ALA A 122 2.34 -2.82 -21.92
N GLU A 123 1.88 -3.57 -20.93
CA GLU A 123 1.39 -3.05 -19.64
C GLU A 123 2.50 -2.44 -18.80
N LEU A 124 3.75 -2.89 -18.99
CA LEU A 124 4.94 -2.43 -18.27
C LEU A 124 5.63 -1.24 -18.94
N LYS A 125 5.12 -0.74 -20.08
CA LYS A 125 5.74 0.39 -20.77
C LYS A 125 5.71 1.64 -19.90
N SER A 126 6.85 2.28 -19.70
CA SER A 126 6.94 3.56 -19.00
C SER A 126 5.96 4.59 -19.55
N THR A 127 5.35 5.38 -18.65
CA THR A 127 4.49 6.52 -19.00
C THR A 127 5.29 7.80 -19.29
N GLY A 128 6.62 7.77 -19.15
CA GLY A 128 7.50 8.90 -19.40
C GLY A 128 7.46 10.01 -18.34
N LYS A 129 6.63 9.87 -17.30
CA LYS A 129 6.51 10.80 -16.16
C LYS A 129 6.49 10.02 -14.84
N GLY A 130 6.98 10.64 -13.77
CA GLY A 130 6.85 10.08 -12.42
C GLY A 130 5.39 10.20 -11.95
N VAL A 131 4.81 9.11 -11.47
CA VAL A 131 3.44 9.07 -10.96
C VAL A 131 3.47 9.20 -9.44
N CYS A 132 2.70 10.13 -8.87
CA CYS A 132 2.65 10.40 -7.43
C CYS A 132 4.04 10.49 -6.76
N PRO A 133 4.93 11.39 -7.23
CA PRO A 133 6.33 11.41 -6.82
C PRO A 133 6.51 11.78 -5.34
N SER A 134 7.47 11.14 -4.68
CA SER A 134 7.89 11.47 -3.31
C SER A 134 9.41 11.46 -3.18
N LYS A 135 9.92 11.82 -1.99
CA LYS A 135 11.34 11.65 -1.65
C LYS A 135 11.82 10.19 -1.65
N HIS A 136 10.88 9.22 -1.64
CA HIS A 136 11.15 7.79 -1.66
C HIS A 136 10.94 7.17 -3.05
N GLY A 137 10.76 8.00 -4.08
CA GLY A 137 10.53 7.58 -5.46
C GLY A 137 9.11 7.82 -5.94
N ALA A 138 8.91 7.58 -7.23
CA ALA A 138 7.61 7.64 -7.89
C ALA A 138 7.06 6.23 -8.13
N LEU A 139 5.77 6.17 -8.43
CA LEU A 139 5.12 4.97 -8.94
C LEU A 139 5.40 4.79 -10.44
N THR A 140 5.44 3.55 -10.87
CA THR A 140 5.64 3.13 -12.26
C THR A 140 4.76 1.94 -12.61
N PRO A 141 4.44 1.71 -13.91
CA PRO A 141 3.80 0.47 -14.34
C PRO A 141 4.54 -0.76 -13.82
N GLY A 142 3.81 -1.71 -13.24
CA GLY A 142 4.32 -2.89 -12.56
C GLY A 142 4.28 -2.79 -11.04
N ASP A 143 4.27 -1.56 -10.48
CA ASP A 143 4.17 -1.40 -9.03
C ASP A 143 2.85 -1.95 -8.49
N THR A 144 2.93 -2.54 -7.30
CA THR A 144 1.75 -2.93 -6.51
C THR A 144 1.37 -1.78 -5.58
N ILE A 145 0.07 -1.58 -5.36
CA ILE A 145 -0.42 -0.68 -4.31
C ILE A 145 -1.51 -1.37 -3.50
N GLU A 146 -1.55 -1.08 -2.21
CA GLU A 146 -2.67 -1.47 -1.34
C GLU A 146 -3.43 -0.22 -0.90
N VAL A 147 -4.74 -0.24 -1.11
CA VAL A 147 -5.63 0.90 -0.92
C VAL A 147 -6.58 0.61 0.22
N HIS A 148 -6.68 1.56 1.14
CA HIS A 148 -7.53 1.49 2.31
C HIS A 148 -8.69 2.47 2.20
N TYR A 149 -9.90 1.94 2.21
CA TYR A 149 -11.12 2.73 2.34
C TYR A 149 -11.55 2.69 3.82
N VAL A 150 -11.18 3.73 4.57
CA VAL A 150 -11.37 3.79 6.01
C VAL A 150 -12.74 4.39 6.32
N HIS A 151 -13.52 3.65 7.10
CA HIS A 151 -14.85 4.03 7.56
C HIS A 151 -14.88 4.13 9.08
N SER A 152 -15.65 5.09 9.59
CA SER A 152 -15.81 5.39 11.00
C SER A 152 -17.28 5.35 11.42
N SER A 153 -17.53 4.84 12.62
CA SER A 153 -18.85 4.94 13.26
C SER A 153 -19.17 6.35 13.75
N ALA A 154 -18.17 7.24 13.80
CA ALA A 154 -18.37 8.62 14.20
C ALA A 154 -19.10 9.42 13.10
N GLN A 155 -19.72 10.53 13.50
CA GLN A 155 -20.25 11.54 12.58
C GLN A 155 -19.08 12.41 12.11
N VAL A 156 -18.52 12.07 10.95
CA VAL A 156 -17.33 12.68 10.36
C VAL A 156 -17.48 12.79 8.85
N LYS A 157 -16.61 13.57 8.21
CA LYS A 157 -16.56 13.74 6.76
C LYS A 157 -15.21 13.25 6.22
N PRO A 158 -15.15 12.84 4.94
CA PRO A 158 -13.89 12.55 4.25
C PRO A 158 -12.86 13.66 4.41
N GLY A 159 -11.63 13.29 4.73
CA GLY A 159 -10.55 14.24 4.90
C GLY A 159 -9.18 13.60 5.06
N PRO A 160 -8.14 14.42 5.27
CA PRO A 160 -6.77 13.96 5.37
C PRO A 160 -6.51 13.22 6.68
N THR A 161 -5.63 12.21 6.61
CA THR A 161 -5.12 11.44 7.76
C THR A 161 -6.20 10.68 8.56
N LEU A 162 -5.75 9.84 9.48
CA LEU A 162 -6.61 9.12 10.41
C LEU A 162 -7.45 10.05 11.31
N ASN A 163 -7.00 11.29 11.55
CA ASN A 163 -7.74 12.24 12.39
C ASN A 163 -9.11 12.60 11.79
N SER A 164 -9.29 12.50 10.46
CA SER A 164 -10.59 12.70 9.82
C SER A 164 -11.61 11.62 10.16
N CYS A 165 -11.18 10.50 10.74
CA CYS A 165 -12.04 9.43 11.23
C CYS A 165 -12.56 9.66 12.64
N MET A 166 -12.12 10.74 13.31
CA MET A 166 -12.40 11.07 14.70
C MET A 166 -13.16 12.40 14.80
N ASN A 167 -13.78 12.66 15.95
CA ASN A 167 -14.28 13.99 16.30
C ASN A 167 -14.11 14.27 17.81
N ASP A 168 -14.37 15.50 18.24
CA ASP A 168 -14.16 15.93 19.63
C ASP A 168 -14.90 15.08 20.67
N ALA A 169 -16.02 14.45 20.28
CA ALA A 169 -16.81 13.60 21.15
C ALA A 169 -16.34 12.13 21.15
N ILE A 170 -15.67 11.67 20.08
CA ILE A 170 -15.35 10.26 19.85
C ILE A 170 -13.90 10.12 19.34
N GLY A 171 -12.98 9.86 20.28
CA GLY A 171 -11.54 9.68 19.99
C GLY A 171 -11.11 8.26 19.62
N ASN A 172 -11.98 7.25 19.77
CA ASN A 172 -11.72 5.87 19.36
C ASN A 172 -13.04 5.19 18.90
N PRO A 173 -13.61 5.62 17.75
CA PRO A 173 -14.79 5.01 17.16
C PRO A 173 -14.48 3.59 16.70
N GLN A 174 -15.53 2.83 16.35
CA GLN A 174 -15.31 1.63 15.57
C GLN A 174 -14.80 2.03 14.19
N LEU A 175 -13.66 1.46 13.81
CA LEU A 175 -13.08 1.64 12.48
C LEU A 175 -13.30 0.37 11.66
N ARG A 176 -13.60 0.57 10.38
CA ARG A 176 -13.63 -0.49 9.38
C ARG A 176 -12.78 -0.10 8.19
N VAL A 177 -11.95 -1.02 7.73
CA VAL A 177 -11.13 -0.81 6.52
C VAL A 177 -11.52 -1.85 5.49
N GLU A 178 -12.04 -1.39 4.36
CA GLU A 178 -12.13 -2.21 3.16
C GLU A 178 -10.82 -2.03 2.39
N THR A 179 -10.15 -3.14 2.09
CA THR A 179 -8.82 -3.14 1.47
C THR A 179 -8.87 -3.77 0.09
N GLN A 180 -8.22 -3.10 -0.86
CA GLN A 180 -8.00 -3.60 -2.21
C GLN A 180 -6.51 -3.56 -2.52
N VAL A 181 -6.01 -4.59 -3.20
CA VAL A 181 -4.66 -4.57 -3.77
C VAL A 181 -4.78 -4.42 -5.28
N PHE A 182 -4.02 -3.49 -5.83
CA PHE A 182 -3.97 -3.22 -7.26
C PHE A 182 -2.55 -3.36 -7.80
N VAL A 183 -2.44 -3.71 -9.08
CA VAL A 183 -1.20 -3.60 -9.83
C VAL A 183 -1.37 -2.54 -10.91
N LEU A 184 -0.38 -1.64 -10.98
CA LEU A 184 -0.42 -0.51 -11.88
C LEU A 184 0.03 -0.95 -13.28
N VAL A 185 -0.75 -0.59 -14.30
CA VAL A 185 -0.45 -0.92 -15.69
C VAL A 185 -0.59 0.31 -16.57
N ASN A 186 0.22 0.37 -17.63
CA ASN A 186 0.04 1.32 -18.72
C ASN A 186 -0.95 0.74 -19.75
N ASP A 187 -2.23 0.76 -19.41
CA ASP A 187 -3.34 0.32 -20.26
C ASP A 187 -4.57 1.19 -20.00
N SER A 188 -5.07 1.87 -21.04
CA SER A 188 -6.26 2.72 -20.93
C SER A 188 -7.56 1.94 -20.78
N ASN A 189 -7.55 0.62 -20.96
CA ASN A 189 -8.69 -0.26 -20.69
C ASN A 189 -8.69 -0.83 -19.27
N ALA A 190 -7.62 -0.61 -18.49
CA ALA A 190 -7.58 -0.98 -17.08
C ALA A 190 -8.52 -0.08 -16.25
N LEU A 191 -8.75 -0.46 -14.99
CA LEU A 191 -9.64 0.30 -14.11
C LEU A 191 -9.12 1.72 -13.88
N ASP A 192 -10.04 2.66 -13.75
CA ASP A 192 -9.75 4.06 -13.46
C ASP A 192 -9.73 4.30 -11.95
N PHE A 193 -8.59 4.72 -11.41
CA PHE A 193 -8.41 4.96 -9.99
C PHE A 193 -9.28 6.10 -9.45
N THR A 194 -9.56 7.13 -10.26
CA THR A 194 -10.45 8.23 -9.88
C THR A 194 -11.89 7.73 -9.72
N THR A 195 -12.30 6.78 -10.57
CA THR A 195 -13.60 6.10 -10.42
C THR A 195 -13.60 5.22 -9.18
N LEU A 196 -12.55 4.42 -8.96
CA LEU A 196 -12.43 3.52 -7.81
C LEU A 196 -12.41 4.25 -6.46
N THR A 197 -11.97 5.51 -6.43
CA THR A 197 -11.88 6.36 -5.23
C THR A 197 -13.01 7.39 -5.14
N GLU A 198 -13.98 7.33 -6.07
CA GLU A 198 -15.15 8.19 -6.03
C GLU A 198 -15.93 7.96 -4.73
N HIS A 199 -16.32 9.08 -4.12
CA HIS A 199 -17.10 9.07 -2.90
C HIS A 199 -18.27 10.05 -2.99
N GLY A 200 -19.33 9.74 -2.25
CA GLY A 200 -20.54 10.56 -2.21
C GLY A 200 -21.28 10.37 -0.89
N GLU A 201 -22.46 10.95 -0.79
CA GLU A 201 -23.37 10.71 0.32
C GLU A 201 -24.47 9.73 -0.10
N LYS A 202 -24.75 8.74 0.73
CA LYS A 202 -25.84 7.79 0.55
C LYS A 202 -26.52 7.55 1.89
N ASN A 203 -27.84 7.77 1.93
CA ASN A 203 -28.64 7.63 3.16
C ASN A 203 -28.08 8.44 4.36
N GLY A 204 -27.56 9.64 4.10
CA GLY A 204 -26.97 10.50 5.15
C GLY A 204 -25.58 10.09 5.63
N LEU A 205 -24.92 9.15 4.96
CA LEU A 205 -23.57 8.69 5.28
C LEU A 205 -22.62 8.94 4.11
N HIS A 206 -21.39 9.37 4.42
CA HIS A 206 -20.32 9.42 3.43
C HIS A 206 -19.89 8.01 3.03
N GLN A 207 -19.70 7.75 1.74
CA GLN A 207 -19.50 6.41 1.20
C GLN A 207 -18.52 6.42 0.04
N ALA A 208 -17.63 5.42 -0.01
CA ALA A 208 -16.95 5.06 -1.24
C ALA A 208 -17.90 4.21 -2.09
N VAL A 209 -18.24 4.70 -3.29
CA VAL A 209 -19.36 4.16 -4.06
C VAL A 209 -18.95 3.06 -5.05
N ASN A 210 -17.67 2.98 -5.39
CA ASN A 210 -17.14 2.12 -6.43
C ASN A 210 -16.05 1.14 -5.95
N ILE A 211 -16.07 0.74 -4.67
CA ILE A 211 -15.16 -0.31 -4.17
C ILE A 211 -15.40 -1.61 -4.96
N PRO A 212 -14.37 -2.20 -5.61
CA PRO A 212 -14.51 -3.44 -6.37
C PRO A 212 -15.04 -4.60 -5.52
N GLY A 213 -16.08 -5.27 -6.03
CA GLY A 213 -16.68 -6.44 -5.38
C GLY A 213 -16.16 -7.80 -5.89
N ASN A 214 -15.36 -7.80 -6.95
CA ASN A 214 -15.00 -8.99 -7.73
C ASN A 214 -13.54 -9.46 -7.53
N THR A 215 -12.80 -8.87 -6.60
CA THR A 215 -11.41 -9.22 -6.25
C THR A 215 -11.30 -10.36 -5.22
N GLY A 216 -12.25 -11.30 -5.27
CA GLY A 216 -12.33 -12.45 -4.35
C GLY A 216 -13.08 -12.13 -3.04
N THR A 217 -13.43 -13.17 -2.29
CA THR A 217 -14.11 -13.04 -0.99
C THR A 217 -13.16 -12.42 0.03
N PRO A 218 -13.56 -11.35 0.75
CA PRO A 218 -12.67 -10.70 1.71
C PRO A 218 -12.39 -11.61 2.91
N VAL A 219 -11.14 -11.60 3.38
CA VAL A 219 -10.74 -12.11 4.69
C VAL A 219 -10.99 -11.00 5.70
N GLN A 220 -11.92 -11.24 6.62
CA GLN A 220 -12.25 -10.30 7.68
C GLN A 220 -11.56 -10.72 8.97
N TYR A 221 -10.99 -9.76 9.69
CA TYR A 221 -10.36 -10.03 10.99
C TYR A 221 -10.26 -8.78 11.87
N ALA A 222 -10.12 -8.99 13.18
CA ALA A 222 -9.86 -7.90 14.13
C ALA A 222 -8.37 -7.52 14.12
N GLY A 223 -8.08 -6.22 13.97
CA GLY A 223 -6.72 -5.69 13.92
C GLY A 223 -6.62 -4.26 14.48
N SER A 224 -5.60 -3.54 14.04
CA SER A 224 -5.35 -2.15 14.42
C SER A 224 -4.96 -1.31 13.21
N THR A 225 -4.87 0.01 13.35
CA THR A 225 -4.38 0.89 12.28
C THR A 225 -2.86 0.81 12.14
N THR A 226 -2.39 1.09 10.94
CA THR A 226 -0.99 1.14 10.57
C THR A 226 -0.64 2.54 10.04
N GLY A 227 0.64 2.87 10.19
CA GLY A 227 1.29 3.99 9.54
C GLY A 227 2.79 3.65 9.48
N PRO A 228 3.58 4.24 8.59
CA PRO A 228 4.93 3.76 8.27
C PRO A 228 5.87 3.73 9.48
N GLY A 229 5.71 4.65 10.44
CA GLY A 229 6.57 4.74 11.63
C GLY A 229 6.27 3.74 12.76
N TYR A 230 5.21 2.95 12.68
CA TYR A 230 4.72 2.20 13.84
C TYR A 230 5.34 0.81 14.03
N ASN A 231 6.40 0.43 13.29
CA ASN A 231 7.01 -0.90 13.34
C ASN A 231 7.26 -1.44 14.76
N GLU A 232 7.61 -0.58 15.71
CA GLU A 232 7.96 -0.93 17.10
C GLU A 232 6.88 -0.58 18.13
N SER A 233 5.80 0.10 17.73
CA SER A 233 4.75 0.59 18.62
C SER A 233 3.41 -0.09 18.32
N GLY A 234 2.67 -0.41 19.38
CA GLY A 234 1.30 -0.89 19.26
C GLY A 234 0.34 0.24 18.91
N SER A 235 -0.61 -0.03 18.03
CA SER A 235 -1.71 0.89 17.76
C SER A 235 -2.87 0.58 18.73
N PRO A 236 -3.43 1.61 19.42
CA PRO A 236 -4.54 1.44 20.35
C PRO A 236 -5.90 1.32 19.64
N PHE A 237 -5.94 1.59 18.33
CA PHE A 237 -7.18 1.60 17.57
C PHE A 237 -7.68 0.19 17.30
N GLN A 238 -9.01 0.06 17.32
CA GLN A 238 -9.71 -1.19 17.10
C GLN A 238 -10.31 -1.17 15.71
N VAL A 239 -9.73 -1.95 14.80
CA VAL A 239 -10.10 -1.95 13.38
C VAL A 239 -10.67 -3.30 12.98
N SER A 240 -11.84 -3.28 12.35
CA SER A 240 -12.35 -4.42 11.59
C SER A 240 -11.80 -4.35 10.16
N TRP A 241 -10.89 -5.24 9.83
CA TRP A 241 -10.29 -5.32 8.49
C TRP A 241 -11.13 -6.21 7.57
N SER A 242 -11.14 -5.88 6.30
CA SER A 242 -11.76 -6.63 5.21
C SER A 242 -10.81 -6.59 4.01
N VAL A 243 -9.95 -7.61 3.88
CA VAL A 243 -8.88 -7.64 2.87
C VAL A 243 -9.22 -8.63 1.76
N ARG A 244 -9.28 -8.16 0.52
CA ARG A 244 -9.58 -9.02 -0.62
C ARG A 244 -8.31 -9.64 -1.21
N PRO A 245 -8.31 -10.95 -1.52
CA PRO A 245 -7.08 -11.68 -1.85
C PRO A 245 -6.64 -11.59 -3.31
N ARG A 246 -7.45 -11.04 -4.22
CA ARG A 246 -7.09 -10.93 -5.65
C ARG A 246 -6.77 -9.50 -6.02
N VAL A 247 -5.87 -9.36 -6.98
CA VAL A 247 -5.39 -8.07 -7.47
C VAL A 247 -6.18 -7.66 -8.71
N ALA A 248 -6.56 -6.38 -8.80
CA ALA A 248 -7.08 -5.81 -10.03
C ALA A 248 -6.05 -4.89 -10.71
N LYS A 249 -6.13 -4.77 -12.03
CA LYS A 249 -5.27 -3.89 -12.81
C LYS A 249 -5.86 -2.49 -12.86
N VAL A 250 -5.05 -1.49 -12.55
CA VAL A 250 -5.43 -0.08 -12.54
C VAL A 250 -4.53 0.70 -13.50
N ASN A 251 -5.13 1.61 -14.28
CA ASN A 251 -4.38 2.49 -15.16
C ASN A 251 -3.54 3.45 -14.30
N VAL A 252 -2.22 3.31 -14.40
CA VAL A 252 -1.24 4.08 -13.62
C VAL A 252 -1.41 5.61 -13.79
N ASP A 253 -1.83 6.09 -14.96
CA ASP A 253 -2.01 7.52 -15.19
C ASP A 253 -3.15 8.11 -14.37
N THR A 254 -4.21 7.33 -14.13
CA THR A 254 -5.37 7.74 -13.32
C THR A 254 -5.04 7.83 -11.84
N VAL A 255 -4.06 7.04 -11.37
CA VAL A 255 -3.50 7.18 -10.02
C VAL A 255 -2.76 8.51 -9.90
N GLY A 256 -1.93 8.84 -10.91
CA GLY A 256 -1.23 10.11 -10.98
C GLY A 256 -2.17 11.31 -10.93
N GLN A 257 -3.24 11.27 -11.72
CA GLN A 257 -4.27 12.30 -11.72
C GLN A 257 -4.92 12.48 -10.34
N TRP A 258 -5.20 11.39 -9.63
CA TRP A 258 -5.78 11.47 -8.29
C TRP A 258 -4.82 12.13 -7.27
N CYS A 259 -3.52 11.85 -7.37
CA CYS A 259 -2.49 12.44 -6.52
C CYS A 259 -2.29 13.95 -6.76
N GLU A 260 -2.71 14.49 -7.90
CA GLU A 260 -2.63 15.94 -8.18
C GLU A 260 -3.64 16.74 -7.34
N GLY A 261 -4.71 16.10 -6.86
CA GLY A 261 -5.68 16.74 -5.98
C GLY A 261 -6.86 15.85 -5.61
N ASN A 262 -7.03 15.61 -4.31
CA ASN A 262 -8.17 14.89 -3.73
C ASN A 262 -8.49 15.44 -2.33
N VAL A 263 -9.68 15.12 -1.80
CA VAL A 263 -10.14 15.59 -0.47
C VAL A 263 -9.28 15.07 0.68
N PHE A 264 -8.59 13.95 0.46
CA PHE A 264 -7.74 13.29 1.45
C PHE A 264 -6.33 13.88 1.51
N LYS A 265 -5.98 14.77 0.57
CA LYS A 265 -4.64 15.38 0.42
C LYS A 265 -3.52 14.35 0.26
N GLU A 266 -3.84 13.21 -0.32
CA GLU A 266 -2.87 12.18 -0.65
C GLU A 266 -2.19 12.55 -1.97
N ASP A 267 -0.86 12.72 -1.97
CA ASP A 267 -0.07 13.09 -3.15
C ASP A 267 1.01 12.05 -3.50
N HIS A 268 1.21 11.06 -2.63
CA HIS A 268 2.15 9.95 -2.84
C HIS A 268 1.71 8.69 -2.10
N ALA A 269 2.35 7.58 -2.47
CA ALA A 269 2.17 6.30 -1.80
C ALA A 269 2.90 6.29 -0.44
N HIS A 270 2.23 5.79 0.60
CA HIS A 270 2.84 5.57 1.91
C HIS A 270 3.76 4.34 1.90
N GLY A 271 4.72 4.31 2.83
CA GLY A 271 5.46 3.10 3.18
C GLY A 271 4.60 2.10 3.95
N VAL A 272 5.02 0.85 4.01
CA VAL A 272 4.30 -0.25 4.67
C VAL A 272 4.90 -0.58 6.03
N ARG A 273 4.11 -1.16 6.93
CA ARG A 273 4.64 -1.76 8.16
C ARG A 273 5.23 -3.15 7.89
N ASN A 274 6.19 -3.57 8.70
CA ASN A 274 6.59 -4.98 8.80
C ASN A 274 5.39 -5.88 9.10
N LEU A 275 5.28 -6.99 8.36
CA LEU A 275 4.29 -8.03 8.62
C LEU A 275 4.37 -8.51 10.08
N VAL A 276 3.22 -8.51 10.77
CA VAL A 276 3.10 -9.04 12.13
C VAL A 276 3.05 -10.57 12.06
N ILE A 277 4.00 -11.21 12.74
CA ILE A 277 4.12 -12.67 12.77
C ILE A 277 4.00 -13.27 14.18
N ASN A 278 4.04 -12.45 15.22
CA ASN A 278 3.87 -12.92 16.59
C ASN A 278 2.39 -13.26 16.83
N PRO A 279 2.03 -14.53 17.11
CA PRO A 279 0.65 -14.91 17.34
C PRO A 279 -0.03 -14.15 18.48
N GLU A 280 0.70 -13.74 19.51
CA GLU A 280 0.14 -12.96 20.63
C GLU A 280 -0.32 -11.56 20.22
N LEU A 281 0.09 -11.10 19.04
CA LEU A 281 -0.33 -9.84 18.42
C LEU A 281 -1.30 -10.06 17.26
N LEU A 282 -1.71 -11.30 16.95
CA LEU A 282 -2.66 -11.60 15.89
C LEU A 282 -3.97 -12.12 16.47
N SER A 283 -5.06 -11.81 15.77
CA SER A 283 -6.38 -12.37 16.06
C SER A 283 -6.52 -13.77 15.48
N ALA A 284 -7.29 -14.61 16.18
CA ALA A 284 -7.68 -15.93 15.68
C ALA A 284 -8.88 -15.88 14.72
N LYS A 285 -9.55 -14.72 14.64
CA LYS A 285 -10.78 -14.43 13.88
C LYS A 285 -10.87 -12.94 13.57
#